data_AF-A0A143YUL1-F1
#
_entry.id   AF-A0A143YUL1-F1
#
_cell.length_a   1.000
_cell.length_b   1.000
_cell.length_c   1.000
_cell.angle_alpha   90.00
_cell.angle_beta   90.00
_cell.angle_gamma   90.00
#
_symmetry.space_group_name_H-M   'P 1'
#
loop_
_entity.id
_entity.type
_entity.pdbx_description
1 polymer ?
#
loop_
_entity_poly.entity_id
_entity_poly.type
_entity_poly.pdbx_seq_one_letter_code
_entity_poly.pdbx_strand_id
1 'polypeptide(L)'
;MNALFYIFLLYLAWKVIYSFHDSGCLFVLFLIFLIFTLSFPFNLIPIAWIWFRYIHIVNGSSAYQEYVKRESAQNAQGDKRTTQNQSYTNNTNQNQYKQRSEYGYNSQYSTHLSTLGLSTNAIHSHDEIKKQYRTLSKRYHPDSPNGNEKIFIKVQESYEYLREHYPEH
;
A
#
# COMPACT_ATOMS: atom_id res chain seq x y z
N MET A 1 33.36 17.51 -51.78
CA MET A 1 33.03 16.07 -51.71
C MET A 1 31.95 15.80 -52.74
N ASN A 2 32.24 14.98 -53.77
CA ASN A 2 31.40 14.88 -54.97
C ASN A 2 30.13 14.07 -54.68
N ALA A 3 28.97 14.55 -55.13
CA ALA A 3 27.68 13.85 -54.98
C ALA A 3 27.72 12.40 -55.51
N LEU A 4 28.53 12.15 -56.54
CA LEU A 4 28.77 10.82 -57.10
C LEU A 4 29.38 9.84 -56.09
N PHE A 5 30.18 10.32 -55.14
CA PHE A 5 30.77 9.48 -54.10
C PHE A 5 29.70 8.98 -53.11
N TYR A 6 28.74 9.82 -52.76
CA TYR A 6 27.63 9.45 -51.87
C TYR A 6 26.65 8.48 -52.53
N ILE A 7 26.39 8.66 -53.83
CA ILE A 7 25.54 7.73 -54.61
C ILE A 7 26.21 6.35 -54.69
N PHE A 8 27.54 6.32 -54.90
CA PHE A 8 28.30 5.07 -54.90
C PHE A 8 28.28 4.37 -53.53
N LEU A 9 28.42 5.12 -52.42
CA LEU A 9 28.33 4.57 -51.06
C LEU A 9 26.94 4.02 -50.75
N LEU A 10 25.87 4.72 -51.14
CA LEU A 10 24.49 4.26 -50.97
C LEU A 10 24.21 2.98 -51.75
N TYR A 11 24.72 2.89 -52.98
CA TYR A 11 24.62 1.68 -53.79
C TYR A 11 25.36 0.50 -53.18
N LEU A 12 26.56 0.72 -52.61
CA LEU A 12 27.33 -0.31 -51.92
C LEU A 12 26.60 -0.82 -50.68
N ALA A 13 26.05 0.08 -49.87
CA ALA A 13 25.25 -0.26 -48.69
C ALA A 13 23.99 -1.06 -49.06
N TRP A 14 23.27 -0.63 -50.09
CA TRP A 14 22.11 -1.34 -50.63
C TRP A 14 22.46 -2.76 -51.09
N LYS A 15 23.60 -2.94 -51.77
CA LYS A 15 24.10 -4.25 -52.21
C LYS A 15 24.50 -5.16 -51.05
N VAL A 16 25.12 -4.63 -50.00
CA VAL A 16 25.44 -5.41 -48.78
C VAL A 16 24.16 -5.89 -48.11
N ILE A 17 23.13 -5.05 -48.04
CA ILE A 17 21.82 -5.41 -47.46
C ILE A 17 21.13 -6.51 -48.31
N TYR A 18 21.15 -6.38 -49.64
CA TYR A 18 20.49 -7.34 -50.54
C TYR A 18 21.25 -8.66 -50.72
N SER A 19 22.58 -8.67 -50.58
CA SER A 19 23.38 -9.90 -50.75
C SER A 19 23.21 -10.90 -49.60
N PHE A 20 22.46 -10.55 -48.56
CA PHE A 20 22.28 -11.31 -47.33
C PHE A 20 20.85 -11.87 -47.17
N HIS A 21 20.18 -12.14 -48.29
CA HIS A 21 18.79 -12.61 -48.40
C HIS A 21 18.57 -14.09 -48.00
N ASP A 22 19.16 -14.54 -46.89
CA ASP A 22 18.65 -15.73 -46.18
C ASP A 22 19.12 -15.81 -44.72
N SER A 23 20.23 -15.15 -44.36
CA SER A 23 20.77 -15.22 -42.98
C SER A 23 21.15 -13.87 -42.36
N GLY A 24 21.26 -12.79 -43.15
CA GLY A 24 21.74 -11.52 -42.61
C GLY A 24 20.69 -10.71 -41.85
N CYS A 25 19.39 -10.91 -42.13
CA CYS A 25 18.33 -10.27 -41.35
C CYS A 25 18.37 -10.73 -39.89
N LEU A 26 18.58 -12.04 -39.66
CA LEU A 26 18.76 -12.59 -38.32
C LEU A 26 20.02 -12.06 -37.65
N PHE A 27 21.11 -11.85 -38.40
CA PHE A 27 22.34 -11.28 -37.85
C PHE A 27 22.19 -9.80 -37.44
N VAL A 28 21.48 -9.00 -38.23
CA VAL A 28 21.19 -7.59 -37.90
C VAL A 28 20.26 -7.51 -36.68
N LEU A 29 19.22 -8.34 -36.63
CA LEU A 29 18.33 -8.43 -35.46
C LEU A 29 19.09 -8.92 -34.22
N PHE A 30 20.01 -9.87 -34.38
CA PHE A 30 20.88 -10.35 -33.31
C PHE A 30 21.81 -9.25 -32.79
N LEU A 31 22.41 -8.44 -33.67
CA LEU A 31 23.25 -7.30 -33.25
C LEU A 31 22.44 -6.21 -32.54
N ILE A 32 21.22 -5.90 -33.01
CA ILE A 32 20.33 -4.95 -32.33
C ILE A 32 19.95 -5.50 -30.93
N PHE A 33 19.64 -6.79 -30.83
CA PHE A 33 19.36 -7.46 -29.56
C PHE A 33 20.58 -7.50 -28.63
N LEU A 34 21.79 -7.73 -29.16
CA LEU A 34 23.04 -7.72 -28.41
C LEU A 34 23.35 -6.32 -27.86
N ILE A 35 23.14 -5.27 -28.66
CA ILE A 35 23.32 -3.88 -28.23
C ILE A 35 22.27 -3.52 -27.17
N PHE A 36 21.03 -3.99 -27.32
CA PHE A 36 19.97 -3.77 -26.34
C PHE A 36 20.27 -4.47 -25.00
N THR A 37 20.74 -5.72 -25.03
CA THR A 37 21.09 -6.48 -23.82
C THR A 37 22.34 -5.91 -23.12
N LEU A 38 23.33 -5.44 -23.88
CA LEU A 38 24.54 -4.80 -23.34
C LEU A 38 24.31 -3.35 -22.87
N SER A 39 23.32 -2.64 -23.43
CA SER A 39 22.97 -1.27 -23.01
C SER A 39 22.05 -1.22 -21.78
N PHE A 40 21.39 -2.33 -21.44
CA PHE A 40 20.44 -2.41 -20.32
C PHE A 40 20.82 -3.36 -19.15
N PRO A 41 22.09 -3.52 -18.72
CA PRO A 41 22.36 -4.31 -17.51
C PRO A 41 21.87 -3.65 -16.22
N PHE A 42 21.32 -2.43 -16.26
CA PHE A 42 21.02 -1.61 -15.08
C PHE A 42 19.54 -1.32 -14.80
N ASN A 43 18.59 -1.75 -15.63
CA ASN A 43 17.18 -1.35 -15.45
C ASN A 43 16.38 -2.20 -14.46
N LEU A 44 16.89 -3.35 -14.02
CA LEU A 44 16.23 -4.17 -13.00
C LEU A 44 16.72 -3.87 -11.59
N ILE A 45 17.87 -3.23 -11.40
CA ILE A 45 18.38 -2.84 -10.09
C ILE A 45 17.42 -1.88 -9.37
N PRO A 46 16.90 -0.79 -9.99
CA PRO A 46 15.96 0.10 -9.31
C PRO A 46 14.63 -0.61 -9.01
N ILE A 47 14.16 -1.49 -9.91
CA ILE A 47 12.91 -2.24 -9.71
C ILE A 47 13.09 -3.27 -8.58
N ALA A 48 14.20 -4.00 -8.56
CA ALA A 48 14.54 -4.94 -7.49
C ALA A 48 14.77 -4.23 -6.15
N TRP A 49 15.32 -3.02 -6.15
CA TRP A 49 15.48 -2.20 -4.94
C TRP A 49 14.13 -1.71 -4.40
N ILE A 50 13.21 -1.30 -5.29
CA ILE A 50 11.83 -0.95 -4.94
C ILE A 50 11.10 -2.18 -4.38
N TRP A 51 11.25 -3.34 -5.02
CA TRP A 51 10.65 -4.60 -4.57
C TRP A 51 11.22 -5.06 -3.22
N PHE A 52 12.54 -4.94 -3.02
CA PHE A 52 13.21 -5.26 -1.76
C PHE A 52 12.76 -4.34 -0.61
N ARG A 53 12.60 -3.04 -0.88
CA ARG A 53 12.02 -2.07 0.07
C ARG A 53 10.57 -2.40 0.39
N TYR A 54 9.77 -2.79 -0.60
CA TYR A 54 8.38 -3.20 -0.42
C TYR A 54 8.26 -4.44 0.48
N ILE A 55 9.06 -5.50 0.26
CA ILE A 55 9.07 -6.69 1.14
C ILE A 55 9.43 -6.31 2.59
N HIS A 56 10.43 -5.46 2.78
CA HIS A 56 10.86 -5.08 4.13
C HIS A 56 9.81 -4.25 4.90
N ILE A 57 9.00 -3.46 4.19
CA ILE A 57 7.88 -2.72 4.79
C ILE A 57 6.76 -3.68 5.21
N VAL A 58 6.42 -4.67 4.37
CA VAL A 58 5.34 -5.62 4.64
C VAL A 58 5.71 -6.65 5.73
N ASN A 59 6.99 -7.05 5.83
CA ASN A 59 7.46 -8.01 6.85
C ASN A 59 7.81 -7.37 8.21
N GLY A 60 7.63 -6.05 8.38
CA GLY A 60 7.99 -5.30 9.58
C GLY A 60 6.98 -5.33 10.75
N SER A 61 6.03 -6.27 10.81
CA SER A 61 4.90 -6.20 11.76
C SER A 61 5.03 -7.04 13.04
N SER A 62 6.14 -7.76 13.27
CA SER A 62 6.32 -8.58 14.48
C SER A 62 6.37 -7.75 15.77
N ALA A 63 6.87 -6.51 15.71
CA ALA A 63 6.96 -5.62 16.88
C ALA A 63 5.60 -4.97 17.24
N TYR A 64 4.68 -4.85 16.28
CA TYR A 64 3.34 -4.30 16.54
C TYR A 64 2.42 -5.34 17.18
N GLN A 65 2.52 -6.59 16.74
CA GLN A 65 1.83 -7.74 17.35
C GLN A 65 2.13 -7.84 18.85
N GLU A 66 3.39 -7.60 19.25
CA GLU A 66 3.79 -7.67 20.66
C GLU A 66 3.26 -6.49 21.49
N TYR A 67 3.19 -5.28 20.92
CA TYR A 67 2.61 -4.11 21.59
C TYR A 67 1.12 -4.31 21.88
N VAL A 68 0.34 -4.74 20.88
CA VAL A 68 -1.12 -4.98 21.02
C VAL A 68 -1.39 -6.11 22.03
N LYS A 69 -0.54 -7.14 22.05
CA LYS A 69 -0.63 -8.23 23.03
C LYS A 69 -0.34 -7.78 24.46
N ARG A 70 0.58 -6.83 24.66
CA ARG A 70 0.90 -6.27 25.99
C ARG A 70 -0.20 -5.34 26.50
N GLU A 71 -0.84 -4.58 25.62
CA GLU A 71 -1.94 -3.67 25.99
C GLU A 71 -3.23 -4.42 26.37
N SER A 72 -3.59 -5.46 25.60
CA SER A 72 -4.72 -6.34 25.93
C SER A 72 -4.53 -7.11 27.25
N ALA A 73 -3.30 -7.53 27.55
CA ALA A 73 -2.96 -8.16 28.83
C ALA A 73 -3.11 -7.20 30.03
N GLN A 74 -2.81 -5.91 29.85
CA GLN A 74 -2.96 -4.89 30.90
C GLN A 74 -4.43 -4.53 31.14
N ASN A 75 -5.24 -4.43 30.07
CA ASN A 75 -6.68 -4.14 30.18
C ASN A 75 -7.46 -5.31 30.80
N ALA A 76 -7.03 -6.57 30.60
CA ALA A 76 -7.61 -7.75 31.25
C ALA A 76 -7.37 -7.80 32.78
N GLN A 77 -6.38 -7.06 33.28
CA GLN A 77 -6.02 -7.00 34.69
C GLN A 77 -6.70 -5.82 35.42
N GLY A 78 -7.12 -4.79 34.66
CA GLY A 78 -7.89 -3.65 35.17
C GLY A 78 -9.36 -3.95 35.49
N ASP A 79 -9.92 -5.04 34.95
CA ASP A 79 -11.37 -5.33 35.01
C ASP A 79 -11.78 -6.25 36.17
N LYS A 80 -10.86 -6.58 37.09
CA LYS A 80 -11.13 -7.47 38.24
C LYS A 80 -11.56 -6.75 39.53
N ARG A 81 -11.88 -5.45 39.48
CA ARG A 81 -12.30 -4.66 40.65
C ARG A 81 -13.75 -4.16 40.61
N THR A 82 -14.53 -4.51 39.58
CA THR A 82 -15.92 -4.04 39.46
C THR A 82 -16.89 -5.16 39.08
N THR A 83 -16.86 -6.30 39.77
CA THR A 83 -17.96 -7.27 39.68
C THR A 83 -18.19 -7.93 41.03
N GLN A 84 -18.61 -7.12 42.00
CA GLN A 84 -19.27 -7.63 43.20
C GLN A 84 -20.34 -6.64 43.65
N ASN A 85 -21.25 -6.30 42.75
CA ASN A 85 -22.58 -5.81 43.09
C ASN A 85 -23.41 -5.64 41.81
N GLN A 86 -24.20 -6.67 41.48
CA GLN A 86 -25.60 -6.51 41.11
C GLN A 86 -26.19 -7.89 40.79
N SER A 87 -26.73 -8.49 41.84
CA SER A 87 -27.82 -9.47 41.72
C SER A 87 -29.14 -8.71 41.55
N TYR A 88 -30.08 -9.37 40.86
CA TYR A 88 -31.49 -9.01 40.66
C TYR A 88 -31.78 -7.95 39.60
N THR A 89 -32.23 -8.40 38.42
CA THR A 89 -33.56 -8.10 37.88
C THR A 89 -33.85 -9.09 36.74
N ASN A 90 -34.89 -9.90 36.93
CA ASN A 90 -35.49 -10.71 35.87
C ASN A 90 -36.42 -9.84 35.02
N ASN A 91 -36.54 -10.20 33.75
CA ASN A 91 -37.67 -9.89 32.87
C ASN A 91 -37.78 -8.44 32.35
N THR A 92 -36.99 -8.12 31.32
CA THR A 92 -37.48 -7.40 30.13
C THR A 92 -36.39 -7.43 29.06
N ASN A 93 -36.81 -7.30 27.79
CA ASN A 93 -35.99 -7.14 26.59
C ASN A 93 -35.76 -8.38 25.72
N GLN A 94 -36.86 -8.95 25.23
CA GLN A 94 -36.86 -9.57 23.91
C GLN A 94 -36.40 -8.61 22.77
N ASN A 95 -36.31 -7.30 23.05
CA ASN A 95 -35.73 -6.29 22.17
C ASN A 95 -34.20 -6.13 22.29
N GLN A 96 -33.54 -6.64 23.35
CA GLN A 96 -32.08 -6.59 23.48
C GLN A 96 -31.38 -7.63 22.58
N TYR A 97 -32.10 -8.67 22.15
CA TYR A 97 -31.55 -9.67 21.22
C TYR A 97 -31.53 -9.19 19.77
N LYS A 98 -32.20 -8.07 19.44
CA LYS A 98 -32.07 -7.40 18.14
C LYS A 98 -30.99 -6.32 18.11
N GLN A 99 -30.54 -5.79 19.26
CA GLN A 99 -29.47 -4.78 19.32
C GLN A 99 -28.06 -5.39 19.51
N ARG A 100 -27.95 -6.61 20.04
CA ARG A 100 -26.64 -7.29 20.20
C ARG A 100 -26.02 -7.74 18.87
N SER A 101 -26.85 -7.90 17.84
CA SER A 101 -26.45 -8.40 16.52
C SER A 101 -25.80 -7.33 15.62
N GLU A 102 -25.79 -6.06 16.02
CA GLU A 102 -25.31 -4.93 15.21
C GLU A 102 -23.93 -4.42 15.63
N TYR A 103 -23.47 -4.71 16.86
CA TYR A 103 -22.15 -4.31 17.37
C TYR A 103 -21.00 -5.25 16.97
N GLY A 104 -21.30 -6.42 16.42
CA GLY A 104 -20.31 -7.40 15.96
C GLY A 104 -19.76 -7.11 14.56
N TYR A 105 -20.38 -6.18 13.82
CA TYR A 105 -20.10 -5.94 12.41
C TYR A 105 -19.00 -4.90 12.15
N ASN A 106 -18.47 -4.20 13.16
CA ASN A 106 -17.48 -3.15 12.89
C ASN A 106 -16.36 -2.96 13.93
N SER A 107 -15.84 -4.07 14.48
CA SER A 107 -14.59 -4.03 15.28
C SER A 107 -13.42 -3.40 14.50
N GLN A 108 -13.27 -3.74 13.22
CA GLN A 108 -12.19 -3.19 12.39
C GLN A 108 -12.47 -1.72 12.00
N TYR A 109 -13.68 -1.41 11.53
CA TYR A 109 -14.06 -0.02 11.20
C TYR A 109 -13.89 0.95 12.35
N SER A 110 -14.35 0.59 13.56
CA SER A 110 -14.19 1.43 14.76
C SER A 110 -12.72 1.60 15.14
N THR A 111 -11.90 0.54 14.99
CA THR A 111 -10.44 0.61 15.24
C THR A 111 -9.76 1.56 14.24
N HIS A 112 -10.11 1.49 12.96
CA HIS A 112 -9.54 2.35 11.93
C HIS A 112 -10.02 3.80 12.05
N LEU A 113 -11.28 4.04 12.41
CA LEU A 113 -11.78 5.38 12.74
C LEU A 113 -11.06 5.97 13.95
N SER A 114 -10.90 5.18 15.02
CA SER A 114 -10.15 5.60 16.21
C SER A 114 -8.70 5.96 15.87
N THR A 115 -8.07 5.23 14.96
CA THR A 115 -6.71 5.53 14.46
C THR A 115 -6.65 6.88 13.72
N LEU A 116 -7.72 7.28 13.04
CA LEU A 116 -7.87 8.62 12.45
C LEU A 116 -8.33 9.68 13.47
N GLY A 117 -8.60 9.30 14.71
CA GLY A 117 -9.14 10.18 15.75
C GLY A 117 -10.59 10.58 15.51
N LEU A 118 -11.36 9.75 14.82
CA LEU A 118 -12.79 9.93 14.55
C LEU A 118 -13.65 9.15 15.55
N SER A 119 -14.90 9.57 15.72
CA SER A 119 -15.82 8.97 16.68
C SER A 119 -16.31 7.62 16.17
N THR A 120 -16.16 6.56 16.97
CA THR A 120 -16.66 5.23 16.61
C THR A 120 -18.18 5.10 16.70
N ASN A 121 -18.83 6.07 17.34
CA ASN A 121 -20.27 6.08 17.58
C ASN A 121 -21.03 6.91 16.53
N ALA A 122 -20.31 7.58 15.62
CA ALA A 122 -20.89 8.42 14.59
C ALA A 122 -20.66 7.80 13.21
N ILE A 123 -21.61 8.01 12.30
CA ILE A 123 -21.45 7.69 10.89
C ILE A 123 -20.64 8.82 10.26
N HIS A 124 -19.47 8.51 9.74
CA HIS A 124 -18.59 9.47 9.10
C HIS A 124 -18.67 9.33 7.57
N SER A 125 -18.80 10.45 6.87
CA SER A 125 -18.71 10.46 5.40
C SER A 125 -17.26 10.32 4.94
N HIS A 126 -17.06 9.82 3.72
CA HIS A 126 -15.73 9.70 3.13
C HIS A 126 -14.97 11.01 3.07
N ASP A 127 -15.67 12.11 2.81
CA ASP A 127 -15.03 13.42 2.75
C ASP A 127 -14.45 13.81 4.11
N GLU A 128 -15.12 13.45 5.20
CA GLU A 128 -14.64 13.67 6.56
C GLU A 128 -13.43 12.78 6.88
N ILE A 129 -13.53 11.49 6.55
CA ILE A 129 -12.44 10.51 6.72
C ILE A 129 -11.19 10.96 5.93
N LYS A 130 -11.38 11.39 4.68
CA LYS A 130 -10.32 11.89 3.78
C LYS A 130 -9.72 13.20 4.27
N LYS A 131 -10.54 14.12 4.78
CA LYS A 131 -10.07 15.39 5.36
C LYS A 131 -9.21 15.13 6.59
N GLN A 132 -9.62 14.21 7.44
CA GLN A 132 -8.88 13.84 8.64
C GLN A 132 -7.56 13.16 8.29
N TYR A 133 -7.58 12.19 7.36
CA TYR A 133 -6.37 11.56 6.81
C TYR A 133 -5.38 12.62 6.30
N ARG A 134 -5.81 13.56 5.44
CA ARG A 134 -4.94 14.62 4.91
C ARG A 134 -4.28 15.46 6.00
N THR A 135 -5.02 15.72 7.08
CA THR A 135 -4.53 16.51 8.22
C THR A 135 -3.45 15.75 8.99
N LEU A 136 -3.70 14.47 9.28
CA LEU A 136 -2.75 13.61 10.00
C LEU A 136 -1.52 13.27 9.16
N SER A 137 -1.69 13.00 7.86
CA SER A 137 -0.60 12.74 6.94
C SER A 137 0.36 13.92 6.83
N LYS A 138 -0.15 15.15 6.72
CA LYS A 138 0.71 16.35 6.72
C LYS A 138 1.45 16.55 8.04
N ARG A 139 0.79 16.23 9.16
CA ARG A 139 1.37 16.40 10.50
C ARG A 139 2.50 15.41 10.76
N TYR A 140 2.26 14.13 10.48
CA TYR A 140 3.17 13.04 10.81
C TYR A 140 4.04 12.56 9.64
N HIS A 141 4.01 13.25 8.50
CA HIS A 141 4.90 12.95 7.36
C HIS A 141 6.35 12.86 7.83
N PRO A 142 7.16 11.88 7.40
CA PRO A 142 8.56 11.74 7.84
C PRO A 142 9.41 13.00 7.57
N ASP A 143 9.07 13.76 6.52
CA ASP A 143 9.76 15.03 6.19
C ASP A 143 9.23 16.25 6.99
N SER A 144 8.23 16.07 7.85
CA SER A 144 7.72 17.12 8.73
C SER A 144 8.62 17.26 9.97
N PRO A 145 8.75 18.47 10.55
CA PRO A 145 9.50 18.66 11.80
C PRO A 145 8.94 17.84 12.98
N ASN A 146 7.66 17.46 12.95
CA ASN A 146 7.02 16.54 13.92
C ASN A 146 6.73 15.16 13.30
N GLY A 147 7.51 14.79 12.28
CA GLY A 147 7.33 13.57 11.51
C GLY A 147 7.45 12.32 12.37
N ASN A 148 6.55 11.38 12.14
CA ASN A 148 6.59 10.08 12.77
C ASN A 148 6.12 9.02 11.78
N GLU A 149 7.08 8.36 11.14
CA GLU A 149 6.87 7.33 10.13
C GLU A 149 5.90 6.24 10.61
N LYS A 150 6.01 5.80 11.87
CA LYS A 150 5.15 4.75 12.43
C LYS A 150 3.69 5.19 12.52
N ILE A 151 3.45 6.44 12.90
CA ILE A 151 2.08 6.99 12.98
C ILE A 151 1.53 7.24 11.57
N PHE A 152 2.38 7.73 10.66
CA PHE A 152 2.01 7.96 9.27
C PHE A 152 1.53 6.67 8.58
N ILE A 153 2.28 5.56 8.75
CA ILE A 153 1.90 4.25 8.20
C ILE A 153 0.54 3.80 8.74
N LYS A 154 0.32 3.86 10.07
CA LYS A 154 -0.97 3.47 10.69
C LYS A 154 -2.17 4.29 10.16
N VAL A 155 -1.96 5.59 9.99
CA VAL A 155 -2.97 6.51 9.44
C VAL A 155 -3.29 6.15 7.99
N GLN A 156 -2.27 5.82 7.20
CA GLN A 156 -2.46 5.41 5.80
C GLN A 156 -3.21 4.07 5.69
N GLU A 157 -2.77 3.04 6.41
CA GLU A 157 -3.43 1.73 6.44
C GLU A 157 -4.90 1.84 6.83
N SER A 158 -5.20 2.67 7.84
CA SER A 158 -6.57 2.86 8.30
C SER A 158 -7.45 3.55 7.27
N TYR A 159 -6.92 4.53 6.55
CA TYR A 159 -7.64 5.18 5.46
C TYR A 159 -7.88 4.22 4.28
N GLU A 160 -6.88 3.42 3.90
CA GLU A 160 -6.99 2.45 2.81
C GLU A 160 -8.04 1.38 3.13
N TYR A 161 -8.01 0.83 4.35
CA TYR A 161 -9.00 -0.14 4.81
C TYR A 161 -10.43 0.42 4.74
N LEU A 162 -10.64 1.62 5.29
CA LEU A 162 -11.96 2.28 5.29
C LEU A 162 -12.47 2.53 3.87
N ARG A 163 -11.60 2.95 2.96
CA ARG A 163 -11.95 3.21 1.55
C ARG A 163 -12.35 1.94 0.80
N GLU A 164 -11.67 0.82 1.07
CA GLU A 164 -11.91 -0.44 0.36
C GLU A 164 -13.15 -1.18 0.87
N HIS A 165 -13.34 -1.22 2.19
CA HIS A 165 -14.36 -2.06 2.81
C HIS A 165 -15.70 -1.35 3.03
N TYR A 166 -15.73 -0.02 2.97
CA TYR A 166 -16.94 0.77 3.20
C TYR A 166 -17.11 1.85 2.14
N PRO A 167 -17.19 1.53 0.83
CA PRO A 167 -17.43 2.53 -0.21
C PRO A 167 -18.82 3.18 -0.06
N GLU A 168 -18.96 4.50 -0.24
CA GLU A 168 -20.30 5.14 -0.24
C GLU A 168 -21.15 4.59 -1.40
N HIS A 169 -22.45 4.43 -1.15
CA HIS A 169 -23.47 4.05 -2.13
C HIS A 169 -24.09 5.26 -2.81
#